data_AF-X1BEP6-F1
#
_entry.id   AF-X1BEP6-F1
#
_cell.length_a   1.000
_cell.length_b   1.000
_cell.length_c   1.000
_cell.angle_alpha   90.00
_cell.angle_beta   90.00
_cell.angle_gamma   90.00
#
_symmetry.space_group_name_H-M   'P 1'
#
loop_
_entity.id
_entity.type
_entity.pdbx_description
1 polymer ?
#
loop_
_entity_poly.entity_id
_entity_poly.type
_entity_poly.pdbx_seq_one_letter_code
_entity_poly.pdbx_strand_id
1 'polypeptide(L)'
;MWAQQNPKPSVSDVFQAQTNVPQWDQMLSSSVRQQLNEISKNQSKPAYGMNSLAENLMQMSSSASFESSKGSFQQNAGVAGLKALEAAQTSEDFENILRSQVQFNIPLDTDTVVKIGKQKGVSEQLILEILGGNYELLKLMFMKNVGNFNRVNRILNHLKSLAQAQMRELMQLALKNDNFQALGTLGHHSMGGAFKAAGEIGGGEAQQKLAESLSAGPGDNLLLQWFTH
;
A
#
# COMPACT_ATOMS: atom_id res chain seq x y z
N MET A 1 -37.81 -2.61 -14.55
CA MET A 1 -38.70 -1.44 -14.40
C MET A 1 -37.95 -0.21 -13.90
N TRP A 2 -37.17 -0.25 -12.81
CA TRP A 2 -36.45 0.93 -12.30
C TRP A 2 -35.43 1.56 -13.29
N ALA A 3 -34.63 0.72 -13.97
CA ALA A 3 -33.65 1.17 -14.97
C ALA A 3 -34.28 1.86 -16.20
N GLN A 4 -35.53 1.54 -16.54
CA GLN A 4 -36.26 2.18 -17.64
C GLN A 4 -36.79 3.57 -17.26
N GLN A 5 -36.96 3.83 -15.96
CA GLN A 5 -37.44 5.11 -15.44
C GLN A 5 -36.29 6.09 -15.14
N ASN A 6 -35.04 5.61 -15.11
CA ASN A 6 -33.85 6.41 -14.82
C ASN A 6 -32.78 6.19 -15.90
N PRO A 7 -32.85 6.91 -17.04
CA PRO A 7 -31.97 6.67 -18.20
C PRO A 7 -30.51 7.09 -17.95
N LYS A 8 -30.25 7.90 -16.91
CA LYS A 8 -28.91 8.30 -16.45
C LYS A 8 -28.89 8.37 -14.92
N PRO A 9 -28.93 7.23 -14.23
CA PRO A 9 -29.01 7.22 -12.78
C PRO A 9 -27.69 7.70 -12.17
N SER A 10 -27.75 8.48 -11.11
CA SER A 10 -26.56 8.81 -10.32
C SER A 10 -26.05 7.57 -9.59
N VAL A 11 -24.79 7.59 -9.12
CA VAL A 11 -24.24 6.51 -8.30
C VAL A 11 -25.09 6.29 -7.03
N SER A 12 -25.64 7.36 -6.44
CA SER A 12 -26.55 7.27 -5.30
C SER A 12 -27.86 6.56 -5.65
N ASP A 13 -28.44 6.85 -6.81
CA ASP A 13 -29.65 6.19 -7.29
C ASP A 13 -29.42 4.69 -7.48
N VAL A 14 -28.29 4.32 -8.10
CA VAL A 14 -27.90 2.92 -8.29
C VAL A 14 -27.62 2.23 -6.95
N PHE A 15 -27.07 2.95 -5.96
CA PHE A 15 -26.87 2.47 -4.60
C PHE A 15 -28.19 2.26 -3.84
N GLN A 16 -29.27 2.99 -4.11
CA GLN A 16 -30.57 2.68 -3.49
C GLN A 16 -31.24 1.47 -4.15
N ALA A 17 -30.90 1.17 -5.41
CA ALA A 17 -31.48 0.10 -6.20
C ALA A 17 -30.63 -1.20 -6.21
N GLN A 18 -29.82 -1.46 -5.16
CA GLN A 18 -28.90 -2.60 -5.12
C GLN A 18 -29.60 -3.93 -5.33
N THR A 19 -28.94 -4.82 -6.05
CA THR A 19 -29.42 -6.16 -6.34
C THR A 19 -28.22 -7.04 -6.73
N ASN A 20 -28.42 -8.36 -6.74
CA ASN A 20 -27.41 -9.35 -7.08
C ASN A 20 -27.43 -9.77 -8.56
N VAL A 21 -28.04 -8.97 -9.45
CA VAL A 21 -28.12 -9.28 -10.88
C VAL A 21 -27.02 -8.57 -11.68
N PRO A 22 -26.41 -9.21 -12.71
CA PRO A 22 -25.31 -8.63 -13.47
C PRO A 22 -25.62 -7.30 -14.18
N GLN A 23 -26.88 -7.06 -14.53
CA GLN A 23 -27.30 -5.81 -15.18
C GLN A 23 -27.10 -4.60 -14.26
N TRP A 24 -27.23 -4.80 -12.94
CA TRP A 24 -27.01 -3.73 -11.98
C TRP A 24 -25.53 -3.34 -11.90
N ASP A 25 -24.60 -4.31 -11.99
CA ASP A 25 -23.16 -4.03 -12.03
C ASP A 25 -22.80 -3.18 -13.25
N GLN A 26 -23.37 -3.51 -14.41
CA GLN A 26 -23.18 -2.73 -15.64
C GLN A 26 -23.72 -1.30 -15.49
N MET A 27 -24.87 -1.13 -14.83
CA MET A 27 -25.44 0.18 -14.53
C MET A 27 -24.51 0.98 -13.62
N LEU A 28 -24.04 0.41 -12.51
CA LEU A 28 -23.08 1.05 -11.62
C LEU A 28 -21.83 1.51 -12.38
N SER A 29 -21.21 0.62 -13.14
CA SER A 29 -20.02 0.96 -13.92
C SER A 29 -20.28 1.99 -15.01
N SER A 30 -21.50 2.07 -15.55
CA SER A 30 -21.87 3.13 -16.49
C SER A 30 -22.04 4.50 -15.79
N SER A 31 -22.70 4.52 -14.63
CA SER A 31 -22.90 5.73 -13.83
C SER A 31 -21.58 6.29 -13.31
N VAL A 32 -20.67 5.43 -12.83
CA VAL A 32 -19.33 5.84 -12.40
C VAL A 32 -18.54 6.44 -13.57
N ARG A 33 -18.56 5.81 -14.75
CA ARG A 33 -17.91 6.35 -15.96
C ARG A 33 -18.49 7.71 -16.37
N GLN A 34 -19.81 7.87 -16.30
CA GLN A 34 -20.44 9.15 -16.58
C GLN A 34 -19.97 10.23 -15.60
N GLN A 35 -19.98 9.93 -14.30
CA GLN A 35 -19.57 10.88 -13.27
C GLN A 35 -18.08 11.25 -13.38
N LEU A 36 -17.20 10.30 -13.68
CA LEU A 36 -15.78 10.57 -13.98
C LEU A 36 -15.61 11.51 -15.18
N ASN A 37 -16.40 11.32 -16.25
CA ASN A 37 -16.38 12.19 -17.42
C ASN A 37 -16.87 13.62 -17.09
N GLU A 38 -17.90 13.74 -16.24
CA GLU A 38 -18.40 15.03 -15.78
C GLU A 38 -17.38 15.75 -14.90
N ILE A 39 -16.75 15.05 -13.94
CA ILE A 39 -15.66 15.60 -13.11
C ILE A 39 -14.52 16.09 -13.99
N SER A 40 -14.10 15.30 -14.97
CA SER A 40 -12.99 15.65 -15.86
C SER A 40 -13.25 16.91 -16.71
N LYS A 41 -14.50 17.20 -17.06
CA LYS A 41 -14.86 18.33 -17.93
C LYS A 41 -15.18 19.60 -17.15
N ASN A 42 -15.75 19.45 -15.95
CA ASN A 42 -16.45 20.56 -15.29
C ASN A 42 -15.76 21.03 -14.00
N GLN A 43 -14.78 20.30 -13.47
CA GLN A 43 -14.09 20.69 -12.23
C GLN A 43 -12.71 21.30 -12.48
N SER A 44 -12.35 22.31 -11.69
CA SER A 44 -11.03 22.94 -11.72
C SER A 44 -9.91 22.01 -11.21
N LYS A 45 -10.25 21.08 -10.32
CA LYS A 45 -9.34 20.06 -9.76
C LYS A 45 -9.90 18.64 -9.94
N PRO A 46 -9.90 18.10 -11.18
CA PRO A 46 -10.51 16.80 -11.47
C PRO A 46 -9.97 15.64 -10.64
N ALA A 47 -8.66 15.64 -10.36
CA ALA A 47 -7.99 14.59 -9.59
C ALA A 47 -8.64 14.38 -8.21
N TYR A 48 -8.87 15.47 -7.46
CA TYR A 48 -9.51 15.41 -6.15
C TYR A 48 -10.99 15.01 -6.23
N GLY A 49 -11.72 15.49 -7.24
CA GLY A 49 -13.10 15.07 -7.46
C GLY A 49 -13.23 13.57 -7.75
N MET A 50 -12.32 13.02 -8.57
CA MET A 50 -12.25 11.59 -8.85
C MET A 50 -11.85 10.78 -7.60
N ASN A 51 -10.95 11.32 -6.78
CA ASN A 51 -10.56 10.71 -5.52
C ASN A 51 -11.73 10.63 -4.54
N SER A 52 -12.48 11.73 -4.35
CA SER A 52 -13.68 11.73 -3.51
C SER A 52 -14.76 10.78 -4.02
N LEU A 53 -14.89 10.60 -5.35
CA LEU A 53 -15.77 9.56 -5.89
C LEU A 53 -15.32 8.16 -5.49
N ALA A 54 -14.02 7.86 -5.56
CA ALA A 54 -13.48 6.57 -5.13
C ALA A 54 -13.72 6.31 -3.63
N GLU A 55 -13.53 7.32 -2.78
CA GLU A 55 -13.79 7.24 -1.33
C GLU A 55 -15.27 6.99 -1.04
N ASN A 56 -16.16 7.70 -1.72
CA ASN A 56 -17.61 7.49 -1.60
C ASN A 56 -18.03 6.08 -2.02
N LEU A 57 -17.45 5.55 -3.10
CA LEU A 57 -17.70 4.17 -3.54
C LEU A 57 -17.22 3.14 -2.50
N MET A 58 -16.10 3.38 -1.83
CA MET A 58 -15.65 2.52 -0.72
C MET A 58 -16.58 2.59 0.50
N GLN A 59 -17.08 3.77 0.84
CA GLN A 59 -18.08 3.91 1.91
C GLN A 59 -19.40 3.21 1.55
N MET A 60 -19.86 3.34 0.30
CA MET A 60 -21.02 2.61 -0.21
C MET A 60 -20.78 1.10 -0.17
N SER A 61 -19.59 0.62 -0.55
CA SER A 61 -19.22 -0.79 -0.41
C SER A 61 -19.40 -1.30 1.03
N SER A 62 -18.97 -0.51 2.02
CA SER A 62 -19.09 -0.89 3.45
C SER A 62 -20.54 -0.99 3.96
N SER A 63 -21.49 -0.37 3.26
CA SER A 63 -22.91 -0.33 3.60
C SER A 63 -23.79 -1.08 2.59
N ALA A 64 -23.19 -1.79 1.65
CA ALA A 64 -23.91 -2.54 0.62
C ALA A 64 -24.67 -3.72 1.23
N SER A 65 -25.89 -3.95 0.74
CA SER A 65 -26.78 -5.02 1.23
C SER A 65 -26.42 -6.41 0.69
N PHE A 66 -25.67 -6.48 -0.42
CA PHE A 66 -25.28 -7.72 -1.07
C PHE A 66 -23.77 -7.77 -1.28
N GLU A 67 -23.15 -8.94 -1.07
CA GLU A 67 -21.70 -9.12 -1.25
C GLU A 67 -21.27 -8.89 -2.71
N SER A 68 -22.11 -9.25 -3.68
CA SER A 68 -21.88 -8.95 -5.09
C SER A 68 -21.80 -7.44 -5.33
N SER A 69 -22.72 -6.67 -4.73
CA SER A 69 -22.75 -5.22 -4.85
C SER A 69 -21.52 -4.58 -4.19
N LYS A 70 -21.09 -5.10 -3.04
CA LYS A 70 -19.86 -4.68 -2.35
C LYS A 70 -18.63 -4.82 -3.23
N GLY A 71 -18.46 -5.97 -3.90
CA GLY A 71 -17.36 -6.22 -4.83
C GLY A 71 -17.38 -5.26 -6.02
N SER A 72 -18.55 -5.00 -6.59
CA SER A 72 -18.72 -4.04 -7.69
C SER A 72 -18.40 -2.61 -7.28
N PHE A 73 -18.78 -2.18 -6.07
CA PHE A 73 -18.39 -0.88 -5.53
C PHE A 73 -16.87 -0.76 -5.35
N GLN A 74 -16.21 -1.79 -4.79
CA GLN A 74 -14.75 -1.81 -4.63
C GLN A 74 -14.03 -1.73 -5.97
N GLN A 75 -14.47 -2.52 -6.95
CA GLN A 75 -13.88 -2.50 -8.29
C GLN A 75 -13.99 -1.11 -8.94
N ASN A 76 -15.18 -0.49 -8.87
CA ASN A 76 -15.37 0.85 -9.42
C ASN A 76 -14.63 1.93 -8.62
N ALA A 77 -14.45 1.75 -7.30
CA ALA A 77 -13.60 2.61 -6.50
C ALA A 77 -12.13 2.55 -6.97
N GLY A 78 -11.61 1.36 -7.25
CA GLY A 78 -10.27 1.19 -7.82
C GLY A 78 -10.10 1.89 -9.17
N VAL A 79 -11.11 1.79 -10.06
CA VAL A 79 -11.12 2.51 -11.35
C VAL A 79 -11.09 4.03 -11.15
N ALA A 80 -11.94 4.56 -10.28
CA ALA A 80 -11.97 5.99 -9.98
C ALA A 80 -10.67 6.47 -9.30
N GLY A 81 -10.09 5.65 -8.42
CA GLY A 81 -8.83 5.93 -7.73
C GLY A 81 -7.65 6.03 -8.70
N LEU A 82 -7.53 5.10 -9.64
CA LEU A 82 -6.51 5.17 -10.69
C LEU A 82 -6.69 6.40 -11.59
N LYS A 83 -7.93 6.74 -11.95
CA LYS A 83 -8.24 7.95 -12.73
C LYS A 83 -7.85 9.23 -11.98
N ALA A 84 -8.04 9.27 -10.67
CA ALA A 84 -7.60 10.38 -9.84
C ALA A 84 -6.07 10.57 -9.88
N LEU A 85 -5.32 9.47 -9.75
CA LEU A 85 -3.85 9.48 -9.82
C LEU A 85 -3.34 9.89 -11.21
N GLU A 86 -3.98 9.43 -12.29
CA GLU A 86 -3.67 9.86 -13.66
C GLU A 86 -3.88 11.37 -13.85
N ALA A 87 -4.96 11.90 -13.28
CA ALA A 87 -5.35 13.31 -13.35
C ALA A 87 -4.55 14.24 -12.44
N ALA A 88 -3.76 13.70 -11.51
CA ALA A 88 -2.90 14.49 -10.63
C ALA A 88 -1.93 15.35 -11.45
N GLN A 89 -1.82 16.64 -11.14
CA GLN A 89 -1.02 17.58 -11.91
C GLN A 89 0.42 17.68 -11.40
N THR A 90 0.62 17.48 -10.11
CA THR A 90 1.92 17.56 -9.44
C THR A 90 2.25 16.26 -8.71
N SER A 91 3.53 16.08 -8.36
CA SER A 91 3.98 14.99 -7.48
C SER A 91 3.28 15.04 -6.11
N GLU A 92 3.11 16.24 -5.56
CA GLU A 92 2.42 16.47 -4.29
C GLU A 92 0.94 16.07 -4.34
N ASP A 93 0.22 16.45 -5.40
CA ASP A 93 -1.17 16.03 -5.61
C ASP A 93 -1.28 14.50 -5.68
N PHE A 94 -0.36 13.86 -6.41
CA PHE A 94 -0.33 12.41 -6.53
C PHE A 94 -0.13 11.75 -5.17
N GLU A 95 0.86 12.20 -4.39
CA GLU A 95 1.16 11.65 -3.07
C GLU A 95 -0.01 11.82 -2.09
N ASN A 96 -0.62 13.01 -2.05
CA ASN A 96 -1.75 13.31 -1.19
C ASN A 96 -2.95 12.42 -1.53
N ILE A 97 -3.26 12.31 -2.83
CA ILE A 97 -4.33 11.43 -3.31
C ILE A 97 -4.03 9.98 -2.94
N LEU A 98 -2.81 9.49 -3.21
CA LEU A 98 -2.45 8.11 -2.92
C LEU A 98 -2.53 7.77 -1.43
N ARG A 99 -2.09 8.68 -0.55
CA ARG A 99 -2.21 8.52 0.92
C ARG A 99 -3.67 8.44 1.36
N SER A 100 -4.54 9.28 0.80
CA SER A 100 -5.98 9.21 1.04
C SER A 100 -6.54 7.86 0.59
N GLN A 101 -6.17 7.40 -0.61
CA GLN A 101 -6.66 6.14 -1.15
C GLN A 101 -6.28 4.92 -0.30
N VAL A 102 -5.07 4.93 0.24
CA VAL A 102 -4.61 3.92 1.21
C VAL A 102 -5.43 3.98 2.50
N GLN A 103 -5.70 5.18 3.03
CA GLN A 103 -6.54 5.35 4.22
C GLN A 103 -7.95 4.78 4.05
N PHE A 104 -8.54 4.93 2.86
CA PHE A 104 -9.87 4.41 2.53
C PHE A 104 -9.86 2.96 2.01
N ASN A 105 -8.70 2.29 1.99
CA ASN A 105 -8.52 0.93 1.47
C ASN A 105 -9.02 0.76 0.02
N ILE A 106 -8.82 1.77 -0.83
CA ILE A 106 -9.18 1.68 -2.24
C ILE A 106 -8.31 0.60 -2.91
N PRO A 107 -8.89 -0.36 -3.63
CA PRO A 107 -8.12 -1.44 -4.24
C PRO A 107 -7.36 -0.92 -5.47
N LEU A 108 -6.05 -0.79 -5.32
CA LEU A 108 -5.16 -0.27 -6.36
C LEU A 108 -4.18 -1.36 -6.82
N ASP A 109 -3.96 -1.41 -8.13
CA ASP A 109 -2.89 -2.22 -8.71
C ASP A 109 -1.54 -1.50 -8.53
N THR A 110 -0.66 -2.10 -7.72
CA THR A 110 0.63 -1.49 -7.35
C THR A 110 1.50 -1.15 -8.56
N ASP A 111 1.59 -2.04 -9.55
CA ASP A 111 2.41 -1.83 -10.74
C ASP A 111 1.91 -0.65 -11.56
N THR A 112 0.59 -0.52 -11.72
CA THR A 112 -0.04 0.61 -12.39
C THR A 112 0.20 1.92 -11.63
N VAL A 113 0.04 1.93 -10.30
CA VAL A 113 0.31 3.12 -9.48
C VAL A 113 1.78 3.55 -9.59
N VAL A 114 2.73 2.61 -9.52
CA VAL A 114 4.16 2.89 -9.69
C VAL A 114 4.44 3.49 -11.06
N LYS A 115 3.84 2.94 -12.12
CA LYS A 115 3.97 3.47 -13.48
C LYS A 115 3.47 4.91 -13.58
N ILE A 116 2.27 5.21 -13.05
CA ILE A 116 1.71 6.57 -13.07
C ILE A 116 2.59 7.51 -12.24
N GLY A 117 2.97 7.14 -11.01
CA GLY A 117 3.75 8.00 -10.13
C GLY A 117 5.13 8.34 -10.69
N LYS A 118 5.81 7.39 -11.36
CA LYS A 118 7.06 7.67 -12.09
C LYS A 118 6.87 8.73 -13.18
N GLN A 119 5.76 8.70 -13.91
CA GLN A 119 5.44 9.73 -14.92
C GLN A 119 5.19 11.11 -14.28
N LYS A 120 4.77 11.14 -13.01
CA LYS A 120 4.56 12.37 -12.22
C LYS A 120 5.80 12.78 -11.42
N GLY A 121 6.95 12.15 -11.63
CA GLY A 121 8.21 12.47 -10.94
C GLY A 121 8.29 11.93 -9.50
N VAL A 122 7.37 11.08 -9.07
CA VAL A 122 7.39 10.45 -7.74
C VAL A 122 8.27 9.20 -7.81
N SER A 123 9.20 9.06 -6.86
CA SER A 123 10.06 7.88 -6.81
C SER A 123 9.27 6.61 -6.46
N GLU A 124 9.62 5.48 -7.07
CA GLU A 124 9.02 4.17 -6.76
C GLU A 124 9.06 3.86 -5.26
N GLN A 125 10.17 4.17 -4.61
CA GLN A 125 10.32 4.02 -3.17
C GLN A 125 9.19 4.72 -2.40
N LEU A 126 8.94 6.00 -2.70
CA LEU A 126 7.96 6.80 -1.96
C LEU A 126 6.54 6.28 -2.22
N ILE A 127 6.25 5.85 -3.44
CA ILE A 127 4.96 5.21 -3.79
C ILE A 127 4.74 3.95 -2.96
N LEU A 128 5.75 3.09 -2.86
CA LEU A 128 5.68 1.85 -2.10
C LEU A 128 5.58 2.11 -0.60
N GLU A 129 6.23 3.15 -0.08
CA GLU A 129 6.08 3.62 1.30
C GLU A 129 4.62 3.98 1.62
N ILE A 130 3.97 4.68 0.69
CA ILE A 130 2.58 5.08 0.83
C ILE A 130 1.65 3.86 0.75
N LEU A 131 1.81 3.01 -0.29
CA LEU A 131 0.90 1.88 -0.57
C LEU A 131 0.96 0.75 0.46
N GLY A 132 2.18 0.30 0.79
CA GLY A 132 2.39 -0.94 1.51
C GLY A 132 2.52 -0.77 3.02
N GLY A 133 2.52 0.48 3.48
CA GLY A 133 3.09 0.83 4.77
C GLY A 133 4.58 0.46 4.84
N ASN A 134 5.21 0.82 5.95
CA ASN A 134 6.63 0.59 6.18
C ASN A 134 7.05 -0.89 6.02
N TYR A 135 6.14 -1.84 6.23
CA TYR A 135 6.44 -3.28 6.18
C TYR A 135 6.65 -3.82 4.75
N GLU A 136 5.72 -3.56 3.83
CA GLU A 136 5.88 -4.04 2.44
C GLU A 136 6.99 -3.28 1.71
N LEU A 137 7.23 -2.02 2.06
CA LEU A 137 8.43 -1.31 1.62
C LEU A 137 9.71 -2.01 2.11
N LEU A 138 9.79 -2.44 3.36
CA LEU A 138 10.93 -3.21 3.87
C LEU A 138 11.13 -4.51 3.10
N LYS A 139 10.05 -5.25 2.81
CA LYS A 139 10.12 -6.49 2.02
C LYS A 139 10.73 -6.23 0.64
N LEU A 140 10.26 -5.21 -0.06
CA LEU A 140 10.78 -4.84 -1.38
C LEU A 140 12.24 -4.37 -1.31
N MET A 141 12.58 -3.55 -0.31
CA MET A 141 13.96 -3.11 -0.08
C MET A 141 14.91 -4.29 0.19
N PHE A 142 14.44 -5.29 0.95
CA PHE A 142 15.24 -6.47 1.29
C PHE A 142 15.42 -7.36 0.06
N MET A 143 14.34 -7.58 -0.70
CA MET A 143 14.34 -8.34 -1.95
C MET A 143 15.22 -7.72 -3.05
N LYS A 144 15.22 -6.39 -3.17
CA LYS A 144 15.97 -5.68 -4.22
C LYS A 144 17.38 -5.30 -3.78
N ASN A 145 17.75 -5.59 -2.53
CA ASN A 145 19.00 -5.17 -1.90
C ASN A 145 19.26 -3.65 -2.04
N VAL A 146 18.23 -2.84 -1.78
CA VAL A 146 18.28 -1.38 -1.90
C VAL A 146 18.05 -0.69 -0.56
N GLY A 147 18.75 0.43 -0.36
CA GLY A 147 18.74 1.19 0.89
C GLY A 147 19.90 0.86 1.81
N ASN A 148 20.26 1.80 2.67
CA ASN A 148 21.31 1.64 3.68
C ASN A 148 20.70 1.45 5.07
N PHE A 149 21.53 1.02 6.03
CA PHE A 149 21.15 0.78 7.43
C PHE A 149 20.27 1.89 7.99
N ASN A 150 20.72 3.16 7.91
CA ASN A 150 20.01 4.30 8.47
C ASN A 150 18.59 4.44 7.91
N ARG A 151 18.42 4.23 6.61
CA ARG A 151 17.12 4.31 5.95
C ARG A 151 16.20 3.16 6.37
N VAL A 152 16.71 1.93 6.37
CA VAL A 152 15.96 0.75 6.82
C VAL A 152 15.55 0.91 8.29
N ASN A 153 16.45 1.45 9.13
CA ASN A 153 16.24 1.60 10.57
C ASN A 153 15.13 2.60 10.87
N ARG A 154 15.08 3.72 10.13
CA ARG A 154 13.98 4.70 10.26
C ARG A 154 12.62 4.06 9.98
N ILE A 155 12.54 3.26 8.91
CA ILE A 155 11.30 2.59 8.49
C ILE A 155 10.88 1.54 9.54
N LEU A 156 11.82 0.75 10.06
CA LEU A 156 11.58 -0.21 11.15
C LEU A 156 11.12 0.47 12.45
N ASN A 157 11.73 1.60 12.82
CA ASN A 157 11.35 2.35 14.03
C ASN A 157 9.92 2.90 13.95
N HIS A 158 9.42 3.20 12.74
CA HIS A 158 8.04 3.62 12.56
C HIS A 158 7.02 2.49 12.70
N LEU A 159 7.43 1.23 12.57
CA LEU A 159 6.57 0.07 12.81
C LEU A 159 6.35 -0.23 14.31
N LYS A 160 7.10 0.43 15.22
CA LYS A 160 7.14 0.23 16.68
C LYS A 160 7.56 -1.18 17.13
N SER A 161 7.00 -2.23 16.56
CA SER A 161 7.34 -3.64 16.81
C SER A 161 6.97 -4.52 15.63
N LEU A 162 7.82 -5.47 15.26
CA LEU A 162 7.47 -6.54 14.31
C LEU A 162 6.83 -7.73 15.02
N ALA A 163 5.72 -8.24 14.48
CA ALA A 163 5.22 -9.55 14.89
C ALA A 163 6.23 -10.65 14.54
N GLN A 164 6.23 -11.78 15.24
CA GLN A 164 7.20 -12.87 15.00
C GLN A 164 7.18 -13.37 13.56
N ALA A 165 5.99 -13.48 12.94
CA ALA A 165 5.85 -13.87 11.54
C ALA A 165 6.50 -12.84 10.59
N GLN A 166 6.35 -11.55 10.88
CA GLN A 166 6.92 -10.46 10.10
C GLN A 166 8.45 -10.41 10.21
N MET A 167 8.98 -10.57 11.43
CA MET A 167 10.43 -10.70 11.66
C MET A 167 11.00 -11.88 10.87
N ARG A 168 10.31 -13.03 10.90
CA ARG A 168 10.75 -14.23 10.19
C ARG A 168 10.76 -14.05 8.67
N GLU A 169 9.71 -13.45 8.11
CA GLU A 169 9.62 -13.17 6.67
C GLU A 169 10.73 -12.19 6.24
N LEU A 170 10.90 -11.07 6.95
CA LEU A 170 11.96 -10.11 6.65
C LEU A 170 13.36 -10.71 6.81
N MET A 171 13.59 -11.53 7.84
CA MET A 171 14.87 -12.24 8.03
C MET A 171 15.15 -13.19 6.87
N GLN A 172 14.14 -13.94 6.42
CA GLN A 172 14.28 -14.84 5.28
C GLN A 172 14.63 -14.08 4.00
N LEU A 173 13.99 -12.93 3.76
CA LEU A 173 14.31 -12.07 2.61
C LEU A 173 15.73 -11.50 2.71
N ALA A 174 16.15 -11.05 3.88
CA ALA A 174 17.49 -10.50 4.10
C ALA A 174 18.58 -11.57 3.88
N LEU A 175 18.40 -12.77 4.43
CA LEU A 175 19.32 -13.90 4.24
C LEU A 175 19.37 -14.37 2.78
N LYS A 176 18.21 -14.52 2.14
CA LYS A 176 18.11 -15.02 0.75
C LYS A 176 18.80 -14.11 -0.26
N ASN A 177 18.80 -12.79 0.00
CA ASN A 177 19.36 -11.79 -0.91
C ASN A 177 20.72 -11.27 -0.44
N ASP A 178 21.36 -11.95 0.54
CA ASP A 178 22.62 -11.55 1.20
C ASP A 178 22.64 -10.04 1.54
N ASN A 179 21.51 -9.51 2.02
CA ASN A 179 21.35 -8.10 2.31
C ASN A 179 21.87 -7.79 3.72
N PHE A 180 23.18 -7.55 3.79
CA PHE A 180 23.90 -7.30 5.04
C PHE A 180 23.36 -6.10 5.83
N GLN A 181 22.93 -5.05 5.14
CA GLN A 181 22.35 -3.86 5.77
C GLN A 181 21.00 -4.19 6.44
N ALA A 182 20.17 -4.98 5.77
CA ALA A 182 18.88 -5.44 6.30
C ALA A 182 19.04 -6.35 7.52
N LEU A 183 19.97 -7.32 7.46
CA LEU A 183 20.28 -8.20 8.59
C LEU A 183 20.71 -7.40 9.82
N GLY A 184 21.67 -6.49 9.64
CA GLY A 184 22.15 -5.63 10.72
C GLY A 184 21.02 -4.80 11.30
N THR A 185 20.16 -4.24 10.45
CA THR A 185 19.05 -3.42 10.95
C THR A 185 17.98 -4.23 11.71
N LEU A 186 17.66 -5.45 11.27
CA LEU A 186 16.75 -6.34 12.02
C LEU A 186 17.34 -6.70 13.40
N GLY A 187 18.65 -6.97 13.45
CA GLY A 187 19.38 -7.23 14.69
C GLY A 187 19.34 -6.05 15.66
N HIS A 188 19.53 -4.82 15.15
CA HIS A 188 19.41 -3.60 15.97
C HIS A 188 17.97 -3.31 16.39
N HIS A 189 16.97 -3.66 15.58
CA HIS A 189 15.56 -3.45 15.94
C HIS A 189 15.10 -4.38 17.06
N SER A 190 15.46 -5.67 16.99
CA SER A 190 15.16 -6.65 18.04
C SER A 190 16.15 -7.81 17.99
N MET A 191 17.22 -7.73 18.78
CA MET A 191 18.30 -8.71 18.74
C MET A 191 17.81 -10.14 19.06
N GLY A 192 17.06 -10.30 20.16
CA GLY A 192 16.51 -11.61 20.53
C GLY A 192 15.54 -12.18 19.48
N GLY A 193 14.66 -11.34 18.92
CA GLY A 193 13.74 -11.76 17.86
C GLY A 193 14.46 -12.15 16.56
N ALA A 194 15.48 -11.38 16.19
CA ALA A 194 16.29 -11.61 14.99
C ALA A 194 17.12 -12.89 15.10
N PHE A 195 17.85 -13.11 16.20
CA PHE A 195 18.63 -14.34 16.39
C PHE A 195 17.75 -15.60 16.47
N LYS A 196 16.57 -15.49 17.09
CA LYS A 196 15.59 -16.59 17.08
C LYS A 196 15.13 -16.90 15.66
N ALA A 197 14.71 -15.88 14.90
CA ALA A 197 14.26 -16.06 13.51
C ALA A 197 15.37 -16.61 12.60
N ALA A 198 16.60 -16.11 12.71
CA ALA A 198 17.74 -16.60 11.95
C ALA A 198 18.01 -18.09 12.26
N GLY A 199 17.98 -18.48 13.54
CA GLY A 199 18.13 -19.88 13.96
C GLY A 199 17.03 -20.79 13.41
N GLU A 200 15.78 -20.33 13.40
CA GLU A 200 14.63 -21.06 12.83
C GLU A 200 14.72 -21.24 11.31
N ILE A 201 15.43 -20.37 10.59
CA ILE A 201 15.53 -20.37 9.13
C ILE A 201 16.73 -21.17 8.63
N GLY A 202 17.91 -20.91 9.18
CA GLY A 202 19.18 -21.48 8.69
C GLY A 202 20.13 -21.92 9.78
N GLY A 203 19.65 -22.08 11.02
CA GLY A 203 20.46 -22.55 12.15
C GLY A 203 21.64 -21.64 12.47
N GLY A 204 22.75 -22.25 12.91
CA GLY A 204 23.94 -21.52 13.35
C GLY A 204 24.60 -20.67 12.27
N GLU A 205 24.55 -21.08 11.00
CA GLU A 205 25.12 -20.31 9.89
C GLU A 205 24.37 -18.99 9.66
N ALA A 206 23.03 -19.04 9.67
CA ALA A 206 22.22 -17.84 9.55
C ALA A 206 22.39 -16.90 10.76
N GLN A 207 22.53 -17.45 11.96
CA GLN A 207 22.83 -16.66 13.17
C GLN A 207 24.22 -16.01 13.11
N GLN A 208 25.21 -16.72 12.56
CA GLN A 208 26.56 -16.19 12.34
C GLN A 208 26.56 -15.03 11.33
N LYS A 209 25.88 -15.19 10.18
CA LYS A 209 25.71 -14.11 9.19
C LYS A 209 25.02 -12.88 9.80
N LEU A 210 24.01 -13.09 10.65
CA LEU A 210 23.37 -12.00 11.38
C LEU A 210 24.35 -11.31 12.34
N ALA A 211 25.12 -12.07 13.12
CA ALA A 211 26.09 -11.51 14.07
C ALA A 211 27.14 -10.64 13.37
N GLU A 212 27.66 -11.11 12.23
CA GLU A 212 28.61 -10.36 11.40
C GLU A 212 27.98 -9.06 10.89
N SER A 213 26.69 -9.08 10.55
CA SER A 213 25.97 -7.90 10.06
C SER A 213 25.69 -6.82 11.09
N LEU A 214 25.86 -7.09 12.39
CA LEU A 214 25.60 -6.10 13.44
C LEU A 214 26.58 -4.91 13.37
N SER A 215 27.74 -5.08 12.72
CA SER A 215 28.69 -4.00 12.46
C SER A 215 28.28 -3.08 11.30
N ALA A 216 27.18 -3.36 10.61
CA ALA A 216 26.70 -2.56 9.47
C ALA A 216 26.09 -1.20 9.89
N GLY A 217 25.92 -0.93 11.19
CA GLY A 217 25.44 0.32 11.76
C GLY A 217 26.55 1.17 12.41
N PRO A 218 26.22 2.37 12.96
CA PRO A 218 27.19 3.14 13.74
C PRO A 218 27.66 2.29 14.93
N GLY A 219 28.99 2.14 15.05
CA GLY A 219 29.64 1.22 16.01
C GLY A 219 29.26 1.42 17.47
N ASP A 220 28.67 2.57 17.81
CA ASP A 220 28.24 2.94 19.16
C ASP A 220 27.03 2.11 19.67
N ASN A 221 26.22 1.52 18.78
CA ASN A 221 25.00 0.81 19.19
C ASN A 221 25.22 -0.63 19.70
N LEU A 222 26.31 -1.28 19.28
CA LEU A 222 26.56 -2.70 19.61
C LEU A 222 26.84 -2.90 21.10
N LEU A 223 27.61 -1.99 21.72
CA LEU A 223 27.91 -2.03 23.16
C LEU A 223 26.69 -1.69 24.00
N LEU A 224 25.90 -0.69 23.60
CA LEU A 224 24.68 -0.30 24.32
C LEU A 224 23.63 -1.41 24.35
N GLN A 225 23.42 -2.13 23.25
CA GLN A 225 22.44 -3.22 23.18
C GLN A 225 22.84 -4.49 23.93
N TRP A 226 24.15 -4.78 24.04
CA TRP A 226 24.63 -5.95 24.77
C TRP A 226 24.57 -5.78 26.30
N PHE A 227 24.55 -4.54 26.79
CA PHE A 227 24.46 -4.24 28.22
C PHE A 227 23.04 -3.95 28.71
N THR A 228 22.07 -3.73 27.82
CA THR A 228 20.67 -3.41 28.19
C THR A 228 19.71 -4.60 28.07
N HIS A 229 20.18 -5.76 27.64
CA HIS A 229 19.46 -7.04 27.57
C HIS A 229 20.31 -8.17 28.14
#